data_AF-C9RHZ3-F1
#
_entry.id   AF-C9RHZ3-F1
#
_cell.length_a   1.000
_cell.length_b   1.000
_cell.length_c   1.000
_cell.angle_alpha   90.00
_cell.angle_beta   90.00
_cell.angle_gamma   90.00
#
_symmetry.space_group_name_H-M   'P 1'
#
loop_
_entity.id
_entity.type
_entity.pdbx_description
1 polymer ?
#
loop_
_entity_poly.entity_id
_entity_poly.type
_entity_poly.pdbx_seq_one_letter_code
_entity_poly.pdbx_strand_id
1 'polypeptide(L)'
;MDLGTTKYIIHAELIADGYVEKHDIIGAIFGQTEGLLGDELDLRELQKTGRVGRIDVELSNINGKSIAKITVPSSLDRIETSILAATLETIDRVGPCVATVKVIDIEDIRKKKRDYIVDRAKEILKQLMNNIDINTIVEEVKESVRMGEIIEYGPEKLPAGPAVDTSDDIIVVEGRADVLNLLRCGIKNVIAVEGTSVPKTIIDLSKKKIITVFTDGDRGGELILKELLQVCDVDFVARAPQGREVEELSKKEIMKCLRSKVPVEHVLPQITKDLKEGYKLETKLEKTCKIDKIDKVEDKLCKEAIKTSISEILNEKCDEIHPLLKKYKKFYEKFETLNESELLIICGDNEEKISIEELSSKIDDYENIDAIIVKGDINQKMVDNLYEKTNLIFCNDANIIKKPANLSLIIFGDLNAQR
;
A
#
# COMPACT_ATOMS: atom_id res chain seq x y z
N MET A 1 -10.36 46.93 -29.49
CA MET A 1 -10.12 47.48 -28.14
C MET A 1 -9.07 46.61 -27.47
N ASP A 2 -7.92 47.18 -27.09
CA ASP A 2 -6.96 46.48 -26.22
C ASP A 2 -7.56 46.36 -24.82
N LEU A 3 -8.19 45.21 -24.52
CA LEU A 3 -8.90 44.91 -23.28
C LEU A 3 -7.95 44.56 -22.11
N GLY A 4 -6.86 45.31 -21.92
CA GLY A 4 -5.71 45.03 -21.05
C GLY A 4 -6.01 44.46 -19.64
N THR A 5 -5.79 45.24 -18.58
CA THR A 5 -6.06 44.88 -17.16
C THR A 5 -7.51 45.17 -16.73
N THR A 6 -8.37 45.53 -17.69
CA THR A 6 -9.76 45.93 -17.47
C THR A 6 -10.50 44.87 -16.67
N LYS A 7 -11.16 45.29 -15.59
CA LYS A 7 -11.98 44.45 -14.72
C LYS A 7 -13.47 44.67 -15.00
N TYR A 8 -13.85 45.92 -15.23
CA TYR A 8 -15.22 46.37 -15.45
C TYR A 8 -15.30 47.29 -16.66
N ILE A 9 -16.46 47.34 -17.31
CA ILE A 9 -16.75 48.32 -18.36
C ILE A 9 -18.03 49.06 -17.95
N ILE A 10 -17.94 50.38 -17.83
CA ILE A 10 -19.10 51.22 -17.56
C ILE A 10 -19.69 51.63 -18.91
N HIS A 11 -20.97 51.33 -19.12
CA HIS A 11 -21.74 51.76 -20.28
C HIS A 11 -22.67 52.90 -19.84
N ALA A 12 -22.48 54.08 -20.40
CA ALA A 12 -23.32 55.25 -20.15
C ALA A 12 -23.85 55.83 -21.45
N GLU A 13 -25.01 56.47 -21.37
CA GLU A 13 -25.62 57.19 -22.49
C GLU A 13 -25.78 58.66 -22.10
N LEU A 14 -25.40 59.53 -23.03
CA LEU A 14 -25.46 60.98 -22.89
C LEU A 14 -26.40 61.52 -23.96
N ILE A 15 -27.34 62.35 -23.53
CA ILE A 15 -28.26 63.07 -24.41
C ILE A 15 -28.03 64.56 -24.22
N ALA A 16 -27.61 65.24 -25.28
CA ALA A 16 -27.42 66.69 -25.30
C ALA A 16 -28.47 67.38 -26.17
N ASP A 17 -29.05 68.46 -25.65
CA ASP A 17 -30.04 69.29 -26.35
C ASP A 17 -29.34 70.32 -27.25
N GLY A 18 -28.65 69.81 -28.27
CA GLY A 18 -27.97 70.61 -29.28
C GLY A 18 -26.94 69.80 -30.05
N TYR A 19 -26.25 70.46 -30.97
CA TYR A 19 -25.12 69.86 -31.69
C TYR A 19 -23.87 69.92 -30.80
N VAL A 20 -23.31 68.76 -30.51
CA VAL A 20 -22.03 68.63 -29.79
C VAL A 20 -21.11 67.70 -30.55
N GLU A 21 -19.80 67.87 -30.37
CA GLU A 21 -18.82 66.98 -30.97
C GLU A 21 -18.21 66.02 -29.94
N LYS A 22 -17.51 65.00 -30.46
CA LYS A 22 -16.83 64.01 -29.61
C LYS A 22 -15.83 64.66 -28.64
N HIS A 23 -15.14 65.73 -29.07
CA HIS A 23 -14.17 66.43 -28.24
C HIS A 23 -14.84 67.21 -27.09
N ASP A 24 -16.03 67.77 -27.30
CA ASP A 24 -16.82 68.44 -26.26
C ASP A 24 -17.23 67.47 -25.16
N ILE A 25 -17.68 66.27 -25.55
CA ILE A 25 -18.10 65.22 -24.61
C ILE A 25 -16.93 64.78 -23.74
N ILE A 26 -15.78 64.52 -24.36
CA ILE A 26 -14.56 64.15 -23.62
C ILE A 26 -14.13 65.30 -22.69
N GLY A 27 -14.20 66.54 -23.17
CA GLY A 27 -13.89 67.73 -22.38
C GLY A 27 -14.81 67.90 -21.17
N ALA A 28 -16.11 67.64 -21.34
CA ALA A 28 -17.09 67.69 -20.27
C ALA A 28 -16.86 66.59 -19.23
N ILE A 29 -16.58 65.36 -19.67
CA ILE A 29 -16.27 64.24 -18.78
C ILE A 29 -15.07 64.60 -17.91
N PHE A 30 -13.92 64.95 -18.49
CA PHE A 30 -12.75 65.26 -17.66
C PHE A 30 -12.93 66.55 -16.85
N GLY A 31 -13.51 67.59 -17.44
CA GLY A 31 -13.60 68.91 -16.80
C GLY A 31 -14.59 68.96 -15.64
N GLN A 32 -15.76 68.34 -15.77
CA GLN A 32 -16.78 68.37 -14.72
C GLN A 32 -16.54 67.34 -13.62
N THR A 33 -15.78 66.26 -13.88
CA THR A 33 -15.45 65.27 -12.84
C THR A 33 -14.18 65.61 -12.06
N GLU A 34 -13.34 66.51 -12.57
CA GLU A 34 -12.07 66.91 -11.94
C GLU A 34 -12.34 67.62 -10.60
N GLY A 35 -11.58 67.26 -9.55
CA GLY A 35 -11.67 67.86 -8.23
C GLY A 35 -12.82 67.39 -7.34
N LEU A 36 -13.71 66.51 -7.81
CA LEU A 36 -14.85 66.01 -7.01
C LEU A 36 -14.48 64.87 -6.04
N LEU A 37 -13.56 63.99 -6.44
CA LEU A 37 -13.28 62.72 -5.74
C LEU A 37 -11.86 62.61 -5.15
N GLY A 38 -11.09 63.71 -5.17
CA GLY A 38 -9.67 63.71 -4.82
C GLY A 38 -8.76 63.04 -5.87
N ASP A 39 -7.44 63.18 -5.69
CA ASP A 39 -6.45 62.81 -6.72
C ASP A 39 -6.41 61.31 -7.05
N GLU A 40 -6.83 60.45 -6.11
CA GLU A 40 -6.79 58.98 -6.29
C GLU A 40 -7.89 58.45 -7.22
N LEU A 41 -9.00 59.18 -7.34
CA LEU A 41 -10.18 58.82 -8.14
C LEU A 41 -10.44 59.78 -9.30
N ASP A 42 -9.52 60.73 -9.55
CA ASP A 42 -9.61 61.62 -10.70
C ASP A 42 -9.40 60.86 -12.02
N LEU A 43 -10.32 61.04 -12.97
CA LEU A 43 -10.31 60.37 -14.27
C LEU A 43 -9.02 60.62 -15.05
N ARG A 44 -8.43 61.82 -14.95
CA ARG A 44 -7.20 62.17 -15.69
C ARG A 44 -5.99 61.40 -15.15
N GLU A 45 -5.80 61.37 -13.84
CA GLU A 45 -4.72 60.60 -13.20
C GLU A 45 -4.95 59.09 -13.30
N LEU A 46 -6.20 58.63 -13.19
CA LEU A 46 -6.56 57.22 -13.40
C LEU A 46 -6.26 56.75 -14.83
N GLN A 47 -6.46 57.60 -15.84
CA GLN A 47 -6.11 57.28 -17.23
C GLN A 47 -4.59 57.27 -17.44
N LYS A 48 -3.85 58.21 -16.84
CA LYS A 48 -2.39 58.29 -16.92
C LYS A 48 -1.69 57.11 -16.23
N THR A 49 -2.22 56.69 -15.09
CA THR A 49 -1.75 55.51 -14.34
C THR A 49 -2.21 54.18 -14.96
N GLY A 50 -3.10 54.23 -15.95
CA GLY A 50 -3.63 53.04 -16.64
C GLY A 50 -4.67 52.26 -15.84
N ARG A 51 -5.17 52.81 -14.72
CA ARG A 51 -6.28 52.23 -13.94
C ARG A 51 -7.63 52.39 -14.63
N VAL A 52 -7.77 53.41 -15.48
CA VAL A 52 -8.88 53.60 -16.41
C VAL A 52 -8.31 53.63 -17.83
N GLY A 53 -8.97 52.95 -18.76
CA GLY A 53 -8.52 52.91 -20.15
C GLY A 53 -8.98 54.14 -20.95
N ARG A 54 -8.92 54.03 -22.27
CA ARG A 54 -9.42 55.08 -23.16
C ARG A 54 -10.95 55.11 -23.12
N ILE A 55 -11.50 56.30 -22.95
CA ILE A 55 -12.94 56.52 -22.99
C ILE A 55 -13.37 56.54 -24.45
N ASP A 56 -14.18 55.57 -24.83
CA ASP A 56 -14.73 55.47 -26.18
C ASP A 56 -16.11 56.12 -26.22
N VAL A 57 -16.27 57.03 -27.18
CA VAL A 57 -17.52 57.77 -27.39
C VAL A 57 -17.97 57.54 -28.82
N GLU A 58 -19.18 57.00 -28.97
CA GLU A 58 -19.91 56.85 -30.22
C GLU A 58 -21.02 57.88 -30.26
N LEU A 59 -20.96 58.81 -31.21
CA LEU A 59 -21.87 59.95 -31.31
C LEU A 59 -22.83 59.77 -32.49
N SER A 60 -24.10 60.06 -32.25
CA SER A 60 -25.15 60.08 -33.27
C SER A 60 -26.02 61.33 -33.09
N ASN A 61 -26.15 62.12 -34.15
CA ASN A 61 -26.91 63.37 -34.12
C ASN A 61 -28.22 63.18 -34.87
N ILE A 62 -29.35 63.33 -34.16
CA ILE A 62 -30.69 63.11 -34.70
C ILE A 62 -31.59 64.28 -34.29
N ASN A 63 -32.20 64.96 -35.26
CA ASN A 63 -33.18 66.03 -35.05
C ASN A 63 -32.71 67.17 -34.12
N GLY A 64 -31.44 67.56 -34.23
CA GLY A 64 -30.88 68.65 -33.42
C GLY A 64 -30.54 68.26 -31.98
N LYS A 65 -30.76 67.01 -31.58
CA LYS A 65 -30.22 66.42 -30.35
C LYS A 65 -29.06 65.50 -30.68
N SER A 66 -28.10 65.45 -29.77
CA SER A 66 -26.94 64.58 -29.91
C SER A 66 -27.02 63.48 -28.86
N ILE A 67 -27.01 62.23 -29.31
CA ILE A 67 -27.02 61.04 -28.45
C ILE A 67 -25.66 60.39 -28.56
N ALA A 68 -24.98 60.22 -27.42
CA ALA A 68 -23.67 59.61 -27.35
C ALA A 68 -23.69 58.40 -26.43
N LYS A 69 -23.09 57.30 -26.89
CA LYS A 69 -22.80 56.13 -26.06
C LYS A 69 -21.36 56.22 -25.61
N ILE A 70 -21.17 56.16 -24.30
CA ILE A 70 -19.88 56.29 -23.62
C ILE A 70 -19.53 54.94 -23.02
N THR A 71 -18.35 54.44 -23.37
CA THR A 71 -17.79 53.19 -22.83
C THR A 71 -16.51 53.52 -22.08
N VAL A 72 -16.49 53.25 -20.76
CA VAL A 72 -15.33 53.49 -19.91
C VAL A 72 -14.79 52.16 -19.37
N PRO A 73 -13.66 51.66 -19.91
CA PRO A 73 -12.99 50.50 -19.34
C PRO A 73 -12.27 50.87 -18.05
N SER A 74 -12.51 50.12 -16.97
CA SER A 74 -11.92 50.35 -15.65
C SER A 74 -11.25 49.09 -15.11
N SER A 75 -10.05 49.23 -14.55
CA SER A 75 -9.38 48.18 -13.77
C SER A 75 -9.51 48.40 -12.25
N LEU A 76 -10.37 49.34 -11.83
CA LEU A 76 -10.65 49.67 -10.45
C LEU A 76 -11.47 48.57 -9.74
N ASP A 77 -11.58 48.68 -8.42
CA ASP A 77 -12.42 47.78 -7.65
C ASP A 77 -13.90 48.17 -7.74
N ARG A 78 -14.80 47.24 -7.43
CA ARG A 78 -16.25 47.40 -7.66
C ARG A 78 -16.80 48.70 -7.05
N ILE A 79 -16.34 49.05 -5.85
CA ILE A 79 -16.77 50.24 -5.12
C ILE A 79 -16.28 51.50 -5.86
N GLU A 80 -14.98 51.57 -6.16
CA GLU A 80 -14.37 52.68 -6.90
C GLU A 80 -15.02 52.87 -8.28
N THR A 81 -15.25 51.78 -9.03
CA THR A 81 -15.94 51.80 -10.33
C THR A 81 -17.37 52.32 -10.21
N SER A 82 -18.08 51.98 -9.13
CA SER A 82 -19.46 52.45 -8.91
C SER A 82 -19.49 53.95 -8.58
N ILE A 83 -18.54 54.43 -7.78
CA ILE A 83 -18.38 55.86 -7.48
C ILE A 83 -18.07 56.62 -8.77
N LEU A 84 -17.17 56.09 -9.59
CA LEU A 84 -16.81 56.70 -10.87
C LEU A 84 -18.03 56.76 -11.80
N ALA A 85 -18.80 55.68 -11.90
CA ALA A 85 -20.03 55.64 -12.70
C ALA A 85 -21.05 56.68 -12.24
N ALA A 86 -21.28 56.80 -10.92
CA ALA A 86 -22.17 57.82 -10.35
C ALA A 86 -21.68 59.25 -10.65
N THR A 87 -20.37 59.46 -10.71
CA THR A 87 -19.77 60.76 -11.03
C THR A 87 -19.93 61.11 -12.50
N LEU A 88 -20.01 60.12 -13.39
CA LEU A 88 -20.37 60.39 -14.79
C LEU A 88 -21.82 60.86 -14.94
N GLU A 89 -22.73 60.40 -14.08
CA GLU A 89 -24.13 60.85 -14.09
C GLU A 89 -24.30 62.31 -13.62
N THR A 90 -23.32 62.89 -12.91
CA THR A 90 -23.41 64.29 -12.47
C THR A 90 -23.15 65.29 -13.59
N ILE A 91 -22.74 64.82 -14.77
CA ILE A 91 -22.46 65.69 -15.93
C ILE A 91 -23.77 66.27 -16.46
N ASP A 92 -23.90 67.59 -16.37
CA ASP A 92 -25.12 68.33 -16.71
C ASP A 92 -24.97 69.20 -17.97
N ARG A 93 -23.73 69.36 -18.47
CA ARG A 93 -23.43 70.26 -19.58
C ARG A 93 -22.29 69.73 -20.43
N VAL A 94 -22.46 69.81 -21.75
CA VAL A 94 -21.45 69.46 -22.75
C VAL A 94 -21.28 70.62 -23.72
N GLY A 95 -20.10 71.23 -23.72
CA GLY A 95 -19.85 72.46 -24.46
C GLY A 95 -20.85 73.56 -24.07
N PRO A 96 -21.59 74.16 -25.01
CA PRO A 96 -22.62 75.15 -24.72
C PRO A 96 -23.99 74.54 -24.37
N CYS A 97 -24.18 73.23 -24.57
CA CYS A 97 -25.50 72.58 -24.50
C CYS A 97 -25.74 71.92 -23.14
N VAL A 98 -27.00 71.91 -22.69
CA VAL A 98 -27.43 71.12 -21.53
C VAL A 98 -27.44 69.65 -21.94
N ALA A 99 -26.95 68.79 -21.05
CA ALA A 99 -26.86 67.36 -21.28
C ALA A 99 -27.37 66.58 -20.07
N THR A 100 -27.75 65.34 -20.30
CA THR A 100 -28.08 64.39 -19.23
C THR A 100 -27.35 63.08 -19.51
N VAL A 101 -26.62 62.59 -18.51
CA VAL A 101 -25.90 61.32 -18.58
C VAL A 101 -26.60 60.29 -17.69
N LYS A 102 -26.76 59.08 -18.21
CA LYS A 102 -27.30 57.95 -17.48
C LYS A 102 -26.42 56.73 -17.65
N VAL A 103 -26.03 56.09 -16.55
CA VAL A 103 -25.32 54.81 -16.60
C VAL A 103 -26.35 53.71 -16.88
N ILE A 104 -26.14 52.98 -17.98
CA ILE A 104 -27.03 51.90 -18.42
C ILE A 104 -26.65 50.61 -17.71
N ASP A 105 -25.36 50.28 -17.70
CA ASP A 105 -24.87 49.02 -17.14
C ASP A 105 -23.39 49.14 -16.73
N ILE A 106 -22.98 48.32 -15.75
CA ILE A 106 -21.58 48.12 -15.38
C ILE A 106 -21.27 46.63 -15.55
N GLU A 107 -20.57 46.32 -16.64
CA GLU A 107 -20.29 44.96 -17.03
C GLU A 107 -19.01 44.44 -16.35
N ASP A 108 -19.13 43.35 -15.59
CA ASP A 108 -17.98 42.59 -15.09
C ASP A 108 -17.47 41.62 -16.17
N ILE A 109 -16.44 42.04 -16.90
CA ILE A 109 -15.84 41.22 -17.95
C ILE A 109 -15.14 39.96 -17.39
N ARG A 110 -14.79 39.94 -16.10
CA ARG A 110 -14.16 38.77 -15.47
C ARG A 110 -15.15 37.64 -15.35
N LYS A 111 -16.44 37.93 -15.14
CA LYS A 111 -17.48 36.90 -15.09
C LYS A 111 -17.60 36.20 -16.44
N LYS A 112 -17.75 36.96 -17.54
CA LYS A 112 -17.80 36.41 -18.90
C LYS A 112 -16.52 35.63 -19.27
N LYS A 113 -15.34 36.15 -18.92
CA LYS A 113 -14.07 35.44 -19.14
C LYS A 113 -13.98 34.15 -18.33
N ARG A 114 -14.43 34.14 -17.07
CA ARG A 114 -14.47 32.91 -16.24
C ARG A 114 -15.40 31.87 -16.84
N ASP A 115 -16.60 32.27 -17.27
CA ASP A 115 -17.56 31.36 -17.89
C ASP A 115 -16.97 30.75 -19.16
N TYR A 116 -16.34 31.56 -20.02
CA TYR A 116 -15.61 31.09 -21.18
C TYR A 116 -14.45 30.13 -20.81
N ILE A 117 -13.66 30.45 -19.78
CA ILE A 117 -12.57 29.57 -19.31
C ILE A 117 -13.13 28.22 -18.87
N VAL A 118 -14.24 28.20 -18.13
CA VAL A 118 -14.88 26.97 -17.66
C VAL A 118 -15.34 26.12 -18.84
N ASP A 119 -16.04 26.71 -19.81
CA ASP A 119 -16.55 25.96 -20.95
C ASP A 119 -15.41 25.48 -21.85
N ARG A 120 -14.40 26.32 -22.08
CA ARG A 120 -13.20 25.93 -22.82
C ARG A 120 -12.41 24.83 -22.11
N ALA A 121 -12.31 24.88 -20.78
CA ALA A 121 -11.67 23.84 -20.00
C ALA A 121 -12.43 22.51 -20.11
N LYS A 122 -13.77 22.52 -20.11
CA LYS A 122 -14.58 21.31 -20.37
C LYS A 122 -14.31 20.73 -21.76
N GLU A 123 -14.19 21.58 -22.79
CA GLU A 123 -13.86 21.13 -24.15
C GLU A 123 -12.46 20.51 -24.22
N ILE A 124 -11.46 21.18 -23.64
CA ILE A 124 -10.08 20.67 -23.59
C ILE A 124 -10.05 19.35 -22.83
N LEU A 125 -10.77 19.23 -21.73
CA LEU A 125 -10.90 17.97 -20.98
C LEU A 125 -11.54 16.89 -21.84
N LYS A 126 -12.62 17.17 -22.58
CA LYS A 126 -13.21 16.21 -23.54
C LYS A 126 -12.21 15.77 -24.61
N GLN A 127 -11.42 16.70 -25.15
CA GLN A 127 -10.39 16.38 -26.14
C GLN A 127 -9.25 15.55 -25.52
N LEU A 128 -8.83 15.88 -24.31
CA LEU A 128 -7.85 15.09 -23.56
C LEU A 128 -8.40 13.69 -23.24
N MET A 129 -9.65 13.56 -22.80
CA MET A 129 -10.30 12.26 -22.55
C MET A 129 -10.49 11.44 -23.83
N ASN A 130 -10.73 12.08 -24.97
CA ASN A 130 -10.77 11.40 -26.27
C ASN A 130 -9.36 11.01 -26.76
N ASN A 131 -8.32 11.73 -26.30
CA ASN A 131 -6.90 11.41 -26.52
C ASN A 131 -6.29 10.52 -25.42
N ILE A 132 -7.03 10.25 -24.32
CA ILE A 132 -6.77 9.12 -23.43
C ILE A 132 -7.12 7.92 -24.28
N ASP A 133 -6.06 7.39 -24.89
CA ASP A 133 -5.98 6.24 -25.75
C ASP A 133 -7.26 5.41 -25.74
N ILE A 134 -7.95 5.38 -26.89
CA ILE A 134 -8.84 4.26 -27.20
C ILE A 134 -8.11 2.95 -26.89
N ASN A 135 -6.78 2.88 -26.99
CA ASN A 135 -6.01 1.72 -26.55
C ASN A 135 -5.98 1.50 -25.03
N THR A 136 -5.95 2.52 -24.19
CA THR A 136 -5.97 2.41 -22.72
C THR A 136 -7.39 2.19 -22.23
N ILE A 137 -8.40 2.85 -22.81
CA ILE A 137 -9.82 2.52 -22.53
C ILE A 137 -10.16 1.16 -23.11
N VAL A 138 -9.66 0.75 -24.27
CA VAL A 138 -9.84 -0.62 -24.78
C VAL A 138 -8.99 -1.59 -23.99
N GLU A 139 -7.86 -1.23 -23.40
CA GLU A 139 -7.11 -2.09 -22.48
C GLU A 139 -7.81 -2.19 -21.13
N GLU A 140 -8.39 -1.12 -20.60
CA GLU A 140 -9.14 -1.07 -19.33
C GLU A 140 -10.55 -1.65 -19.50
N VAL A 141 -11.14 -1.54 -20.70
CA VAL A 141 -12.37 -2.24 -21.12
C VAL A 141 -12.08 -3.69 -21.45
N LYS A 142 -10.96 -4.03 -22.11
CA LYS A 142 -10.52 -5.42 -22.24
C LYS A 142 -10.11 -6.01 -20.90
N GLU A 143 -9.55 -5.24 -19.99
CA GLU A 143 -9.19 -5.67 -18.64
C GLU A 143 -10.43 -5.79 -17.80
N SER A 144 -11.44 -4.90 -17.88
CA SER A 144 -12.72 -5.06 -17.18
C SER A 144 -13.63 -6.13 -17.78
N VAL A 145 -13.53 -6.40 -19.08
CA VAL A 145 -14.16 -7.58 -19.71
C VAL A 145 -13.33 -8.86 -19.45
N ARG A 146 -12.03 -8.75 -19.15
CA ARG A 146 -11.16 -9.86 -18.70
C ARG A 146 -11.10 -10.01 -17.18
N MET A 147 -11.63 -9.04 -16.42
CA MET A 147 -11.75 -9.08 -14.98
C MET A 147 -12.72 -10.22 -14.76
N GLY A 148 -12.16 -11.39 -14.46
CA GLY A 148 -12.94 -12.44 -13.84
C GLY A 148 -13.58 -11.77 -12.64
N GLU A 149 -14.91 -11.69 -12.65
CA GLU A 149 -15.66 -11.24 -11.50
C GLU A 149 -15.09 -11.98 -10.28
N ILE A 150 -14.81 -11.24 -9.21
CA ILE A 150 -14.49 -11.86 -7.93
C ILE A 150 -15.66 -12.78 -7.62
N ILE A 151 -15.37 -14.06 -7.47
CA ILE A 151 -16.35 -15.06 -7.06
C ILE A 151 -16.26 -15.25 -5.55
N GLU A 152 -17.35 -15.70 -4.95
CA GLU A 152 -17.35 -16.18 -3.57
C GLU A 152 -17.09 -17.70 -3.59
N TYR A 153 -16.06 -18.16 -2.88
CA TYR A 153 -15.68 -19.58 -2.83
C TYR A 153 -15.92 -20.18 -1.44
N GLY A 154 -16.46 -21.40 -1.43
CA GLY A 154 -16.71 -22.17 -0.21
C GLY A 154 -17.91 -21.71 0.63
N PRO A 155 -18.21 -22.42 1.73
CA PRO A 155 -19.31 -22.08 2.65
C PRO A 155 -19.09 -20.74 3.36
N GLU A 156 -17.83 -20.32 3.50
CA GLU A 156 -17.40 -19.07 4.14
C GLU A 156 -17.43 -17.88 3.17
N LYS A 157 -17.77 -18.10 1.88
CA LYS A 157 -17.92 -17.07 0.83
C LYS A 157 -16.66 -16.20 0.66
N LEU A 158 -15.49 -16.85 0.63
CA LEU A 158 -14.21 -16.16 0.52
C LEU A 158 -14.05 -15.49 -0.86
N PRO A 159 -13.54 -14.25 -0.95
CA PRO A 159 -13.20 -13.63 -2.21
C PRO A 159 -12.16 -14.45 -2.96
N ALA A 160 -12.48 -14.84 -4.18
CA ALA A 160 -11.64 -15.71 -4.98
C ALA A 160 -11.67 -15.34 -6.46
N GLY A 161 -10.63 -15.72 -7.17
CA GLY A 161 -10.57 -15.70 -8.62
C GLY A 161 -11.31 -16.89 -9.22
N PRO A 162 -11.78 -16.78 -10.48
CA PRO A 162 -12.62 -17.79 -11.11
C PRO A 162 -11.92 -19.13 -11.37
N ALA A 163 -10.58 -19.17 -11.33
CA ALA A 163 -9.81 -20.38 -11.63
C ALA A 163 -9.39 -21.17 -10.38
N VAL A 164 -9.80 -20.77 -9.18
CA VAL A 164 -9.43 -21.45 -7.92
C VAL A 164 -9.84 -22.92 -7.92
N ASP A 165 -10.98 -23.27 -8.53
CA ASP A 165 -11.42 -24.67 -8.60
C ASP A 165 -10.70 -25.47 -9.69
N THR A 166 -10.41 -24.83 -10.84
CA THR A 166 -9.83 -25.49 -12.02
C THR A 166 -8.31 -25.64 -11.99
N SER A 167 -7.60 -24.79 -11.24
CA SER A 167 -6.13 -24.79 -11.19
C SER A 167 -5.60 -25.79 -10.16
N ASP A 168 -4.48 -26.46 -10.45
CA ASP A 168 -3.82 -27.39 -9.53
C ASP A 168 -3.01 -26.67 -8.44
N ASP A 169 -2.62 -25.42 -8.69
CA ASP A 169 -1.97 -24.51 -7.76
C ASP A 169 -2.88 -23.31 -7.43
N ILE A 170 -2.81 -22.82 -6.21
CA ILE A 170 -3.54 -21.63 -5.77
C ILE A 170 -2.64 -20.67 -4.98
N ILE A 171 -2.95 -19.38 -5.09
CA ILE A 171 -2.28 -18.31 -4.36
C ILE A 171 -3.21 -17.81 -3.26
N VAL A 172 -2.74 -17.85 -2.01
CA VAL A 172 -3.49 -17.37 -0.85
C VAL A 172 -3.00 -15.98 -0.46
N VAL A 173 -3.93 -15.03 -0.34
CA VAL A 173 -3.66 -13.62 0.01
C VAL A 173 -4.48 -13.18 1.22
N GLU A 174 -4.11 -12.05 1.84
CA GLU A 174 -4.78 -11.53 3.03
C GLU A 174 -6.20 -11.03 2.72
N GLY A 175 -6.33 -10.12 1.74
CA GLY A 175 -7.54 -9.35 1.54
C GLY A 175 -8.15 -9.44 0.14
N ARG A 176 -9.39 -8.93 0.05
CA ARG A 176 -10.13 -8.78 -1.22
C ARG A 176 -9.41 -7.85 -2.21
N ALA A 177 -8.75 -6.81 -1.72
CA ALA A 177 -8.04 -5.85 -2.57
C ALA A 177 -6.86 -6.51 -3.28
N ASP A 178 -6.15 -7.41 -2.60
CA ASP A 178 -5.07 -8.21 -3.17
C ASP A 178 -5.59 -9.14 -4.28
N VAL A 179 -6.71 -9.81 -4.05
CA VAL A 179 -7.38 -10.64 -5.06
C VAL A 179 -7.70 -9.80 -6.29
N LEU A 180 -8.26 -8.61 -6.10
CA LEU A 180 -8.59 -7.70 -7.20
C LEU A 180 -7.32 -7.29 -7.98
N ASN A 181 -6.23 -6.95 -7.28
CA ASN A 181 -5.00 -6.54 -7.93
C ASN A 181 -4.34 -7.70 -8.71
N LEU A 182 -4.33 -8.91 -8.15
CA LEU A 182 -3.81 -10.09 -8.82
C LEU A 182 -4.65 -10.48 -10.05
N LEU A 183 -5.98 -10.35 -9.96
CA LEU A 183 -6.89 -10.53 -11.10
C LEU A 183 -6.62 -9.52 -12.21
N ARG A 184 -6.39 -8.24 -11.88
CA ARG A 184 -5.94 -7.20 -12.84
C ARG A 184 -4.63 -7.58 -13.51
N CYS A 185 -3.71 -8.19 -12.77
CA CYS A 185 -2.44 -8.67 -13.31
C CYS A 185 -2.58 -9.92 -14.22
N GLY A 186 -3.75 -10.55 -14.26
CA GLY A 186 -4.07 -11.73 -15.06
C GLY A 186 -3.95 -13.07 -14.33
N ILE A 187 -3.78 -13.03 -13.00
CA ILE A 187 -3.65 -14.21 -12.14
C ILE A 187 -5.02 -14.56 -11.58
N LYS A 188 -5.56 -15.73 -11.96
CA LYS A 188 -6.96 -16.10 -11.72
C LYS A 188 -7.18 -17.14 -10.62
N ASN A 189 -6.10 -17.77 -10.15
CA ASN A 189 -6.09 -18.84 -9.14
C ASN A 189 -5.74 -18.28 -7.75
N VAL A 190 -6.48 -17.26 -7.32
CA VAL A 190 -6.21 -16.53 -6.06
C VAL A 190 -7.39 -16.64 -5.12
N ILE A 191 -7.15 -16.80 -3.82
CA ILE A 191 -8.17 -16.80 -2.77
C ILE A 191 -7.72 -15.96 -1.56
N ALA A 192 -8.64 -15.17 -1.00
CA ALA A 192 -8.39 -14.38 0.20
C ALA A 192 -8.77 -15.13 1.49
N VAL A 193 -8.04 -14.87 2.57
CA VAL A 193 -8.33 -15.38 3.92
C VAL A 193 -9.36 -14.49 4.65
N GLU A 194 -9.38 -13.18 4.36
CA GLU A 194 -10.24 -12.17 5.01
C GLU A 194 -10.19 -12.18 6.55
N GLY A 195 -9.02 -11.90 7.12
CA GLY A 195 -8.82 -11.71 8.55
C GLY A 195 -7.66 -12.53 9.10
N THR A 196 -7.56 -12.63 10.43
CA THR A 196 -6.51 -13.40 11.10
C THR A 196 -6.84 -14.88 11.11
N SER A 197 -8.07 -15.25 11.49
CA SER A 197 -8.46 -16.66 11.62
C SER A 197 -8.55 -17.35 10.26
N VAL A 198 -7.75 -18.41 10.06
CA VAL A 198 -7.72 -19.17 8.81
C VAL A 198 -9.01 -19.99 8.62
N PRO A 199 -9.80 -19.73 7.57
CA PRO A 199 -11.05 -20.43 7.29
C PRO A 199 -10.84 -21.90 6.92
N LYS A 200 -11.83 -22.77 7.23
CA LYS A 200 -11.73 -24.22 6.97
C LYS A 200 -11.60 -24.53 5.49
N THR A 201 -12.19 -23.69 4.64
CA THR A 201 -12.11 -23.82 3.19
C THR A 201 -10.65 -23.83 2.70
N ILE A 202 -9.80 -22.99 3.26
CA ILE A 202 -8.38 -22.89 2.89
C ILE A 202 -7.60 -24.12 3.40
N ILE A 203 -7.92 -24.60 4.60
CA ILE A 203 -7.32 -25.82 5.16
C ILE A 203 -7.61 -27.02 4.26
N ASP A 204 -8.85 -27.17 3.80
CA ASP A 204 -9.23 -28.27 2.92
C ASP A 204 -8.63 -28.16 1.52
N LEU A 205 -8.44 -26.94 1.01
CA LEU A 205 -7.73 -26.67 -0.24
C LEU A 205 -6.24 -27.00 -0.13
N SER A 206 -5.61 -26.69 1.00
CA SER A 206 -4.18 -26.94 1.23
C SER A 206 -3.79 -28.40 1.11
N LYS A 207 -4.71 -29.32 1.42
CA LYS A 207 -4.47 -30.78 1.30
C LYS A 207 -4.61 -31.30 -0.13
N LYS A 208 -5.22 -30.53 -1.03
CA LYS A 208 -5.60 -30.97 -2.38
C LYS A 208 -4.77 -30.31 -3.48
N LYS A 209 -4.22 -29.14 -3.22
CA LYS A 209 -3.61 -28.25 -4.22
C LYS A 209 -2.28 -27.70 -3.72
N ILE A 210 -1.42 -27.29 -4.64
CA ILE A 210 -0.15 -26.63 -4.30
C ILE A 210 -0.45 -25.21 -3.83
N ILE A 211 0.01 -24.86 -2.63
CA ILE A 211 -0.28 -23.58 -1.99
C ILE A 211 0.92 -22.65 -2.08
N THR A 212 0.71 -21.46 -2.65
CA THR A 212 1.64 -20.33 -2.51
C THR A 212 0.99 -19.24 -1.67
N VAL A 213 1.51 -18.94 -0.49
CA VAL A 213 1.03 -17.81 0.31
C VAL A 213 1.75 -16.54 -0.15
N PHE A 214 1.01 -15.49 -0.46
CA PHE A 214 1.55 -14.18 -0.83
C PHE A 214 1.05 -13.12 0.15
N THR A 215 1.95 -12.67 1.03
CA THR A 215 1.64 -11.69 2.08
C THR A 215 2.33 -10.35 1.90
N ASP A 216 1.80 -9.35 2.60
CA ASP A 216 2.34 -7.99 2.65
C ASP A 216 3.72 -7.90 3.30
N GLY A 217 4.40 -6.80 2.99
CA GLY A 217 5.74 -6.48 3.47
C GLY A 217 5.77 -5.88 4.87
N ASP A 218 4.69 -6.02 5.64
CA ASP A 218 4.47 -5.37 6.92
C ASP A 218 4.40 -6.40 8.07
N ARG A 219 3.96 -5.96 9.26
CA ARG A 219 3.80 -6.82 10.44
C ARG A 219 2.50 -7.62 10.38
N GLY A 220 1.43 -7.10 9.78
CA GLY A 220 0.15 -7.79 9.62
C GLY A 220 0.32 -9.05 8.79
N GLY A 221 0.92 -8.92 7.60
CA GLY A 221 1.20 -10.05 6.71
C GLY A 221 2.11 -11.11 7.31
N GLU A 222 3.00 -10.75 8.24
CA GLU A 222 3.84 -11.73 8.95
C GLU A 222 3.06 -12.56 9.98
N LEU A 223 2.10 -11.93 10.68
CA LEU A 223 1.25 -12.64 11.63
C LEU A 223 0.34 -13.64 10.92
N ILE A 224 -0.24 -13.23 9.80
CA ILE A 224 -1.11 -14.09 8.99
C ILE A 224 -0.32 -15.23 8.37
N LEU A 225 0.90 -14.98 7.88
CA LEU A 225 1.78 -16.03 7.40
C LEU A 225 2.09 -17.05 8.52
N LYS A 226 2.41 -16.59 9.73
CA LYS A 226 2.66 -17.48 10.88
C LYS A 226 1.45 -18.36 11.20
N GLU A 227 0.24 -17.79 11.15
CA GLU A 227 -0.99 -18.53 11.41
C GLU A 227 -1.28 -19.56 10.30
N LEU A 228 -1.14 -19.17 9.03
CA LEU A 228 -1.30 -20.07 7.89
C LEU A 228 -0.32 -21.24 7.95
N LEU A 229 0.94 -21.00 8.31
CA LEU A 229 1.95 -22.05 8.45
C LEU A 229 1.69 -23.03 9.61
N GLN A 230 0.92 -22.62 10.62
CA GLN A 230 0.55 -23.50 11.73
C GLN A 230 -0.62 -24.43 11.39
N VAL A 231 -1.54 -23.96 10.54
CA VAL A 231 -2.84 -24.60 10.32
C VAL A 231 -2.95 -25.27 8.95
N CYS A 232 -2.24 -24.75 7.93
CA CYS A 232 -2.31 -25.21 6.54
C CYS A 232 -0.98 -25.81 6.06
N ASP A 233 -1.06 -26.72 5.10
CA ASP A 233 0.11 -27.22 4.38
C ASP A 233 0.47 -26.23 3.26
N VAL A 234 1.62 -25.55 3.39
CA VAL A 234 2.04 -24.46 2.49
C VAL A 234 3.34 -24.84 1.81
N ASP A 235 3.35 -24.89 0.48
CA ASP A 235 4.56 -25.25 -0.27
C ASP A 235 5.53 -24.06 -0.43
N PHE A 236 4.98 -22.89 -0.80
CA PHE A 236 5.78 -21.71 -1.15
C PHE A 236 5.28 -20.45 -0.46
N VAL A 237 6.21 -19.54 -0.18
CA VAL A 237 5.94 -18.22 0.36
C VAL A 237 6.52 -17.16 -0.57
N ALA A 238 5.68 -16.20 -0.94
CA ALA A 238 6.08 -14.96 -1.60
C ALA A 238 5.77 -13.79 -0.65
N ARG A 239 6.63 -12.77 -0.63
CA ARG A 239 6.43 -11.57 0.19
C ARG A 239 6.57 -10.32 -0.65
N ALA A 240 5.72 -9.33 -0.37
CA ALA A 240 5.89 -8.01 -0.93
C ALA A 240 7.18 -7.35 -0.39
N PRO A 241 7.75 -6.37 -1.10
CA PRO A 241 8.86 -5.56 -0.59
C PRO A 241 8.51 -4.92 0.76
N GLN A 242 9.52 -4.70 1.61
CA GLN A 242 9.32 -4.18 2.95
C GLN A 242 8.50 -2.86 2.96
N GLY A 243 7.43 -2.84 3.75
CA GLY A 243 6.53 -1.69 3.88
C GLY A 243 5.63 -1.41 2.67
N ARG A 244 5.47 -2.38 1.75
CA ARG A 244 4.51 -2.32 0.65
C ARG A 244 3.43 -3.40 0.80
N GLU A 245 2.23 -3.04 0.39
CA GLU A 245 1.06 -3.92 0.37
C GLU A 245 0.89 -4.51 -1.04
N VAL A 246 0.34 -5.73 -1.13
CA VAL A 246 0.14 -6.43 -2.40
C VAL A 246 -0.85 -5.67 -3.29
N GLU A 247 -1.82 -4.97 -2.73
CA GLU A 247 -2.75 -4.09 -3.47
C GLU A 247 -2.06 -2.94 -4.22
N GLU A 248 -0.89 -2.48 -3.77
CA GLU A 248 -0.16 -1.36 -4.37
C GLU A 248 0.87 -1.79 -5.43
N LEU A 249 1.15 -3.08 -5.55
CA LEU A 249 2.21 -3.57 -6.42
C LEU A 249 1.82 -3.51 -7.90
N SER A 250 2.77 -3.09 -8.73
CA SER A 250 2.62 -3.18 -10.18
C SER A 250 2.74 -4.63 -10.66
N LYS A 251 2.17 -4.92 -11.84
CA LYS A 251 2.27 -6.24 -12.49
C LYS A 251 3.70 -6.78 -12.58
N LYS A 252 4.69 -5.91 -12.82
CA LYS A 252 6.11 -6.31 -12.90
C LYS A 252 6.66 -6.73 -11.55
N GLU A 253 6.26 -6.04 -10.48
CA GLU A 253 6.67 -6.33 -9.10
C GLU A 253 6.02 -7.62 -8.60
N ILE A 254 4.71 -7.80 -8.79
CA ILE A 254 3.99 -9.03 -8.45
C ILE A 254 4.64 -10.26 -9.09
N MET A 255 4.88 -10.18 -10.41
CA MET A 255 5.51 -11.30 -11.13
C MET A 255 6.96 -11.53 -10.69
N LYS A 256 7.67 -10.50 -10.19
CA LYS A 256 9.00 -10.66 -9.61
C LYS A 256 8.91 -11.42 -8.28
N CYS A 257 8.01 -11.03 -7.38
CA CYS A 257 7.79 -11.69 -6.09
C CYS A 257 7.40 -13.16 -6.25
N LEU A 258 6.45 -13.46 -7.15
CA LEU A 258 6.00 -14.84 -7.39
C LEU A 258 7.07 -15.71 -8.05
N ARG A 259 7.94 -15.14 -8.90
CA ARG A 259 9.09 -15.88 -9.45
C ARG A 259 10.17 -16.15 -8.41
N SER A 260 10.32 -15.26 -7.43
CA SER A 260 11.26 -15.40 -6.32
C SER A 260 10.63 -16.05 -5.08
N LYS A 261 9.54 -16.82 -5.24
CA LYS A 261 8.90 -17.52 -4.13
C LYS A 261 9.87 -18.52 -3.50
N VAL A 262 9.84 -18.59 -2.17
CA VAL A 262 10.75 -19.40 -1.37
C VAL A 262 10.00 -20.62 -0.84
N PRO A 263 10.53 -21.85 -0.96
CA PRO A 263 9.95 -23.02 -0.30
C PRO A 263 9.84 -22.82 1.21
N VAL A 264 8.75 -23.29 1.80
CA VAL A 264 8.47 -23.09 3.25
C VAL A 264 9.60 -23.59 4.16
N GLU A 265 10.29 -24.66 3.74
CA GLU A 265 11.41 -25.29 4.46
C GLU A 265 12.54 -24.30 4.77
N HIS A 266 12.73 -23.29 3.93
CA HIS A 266 13.76 -22.26 4.12
C HIS A 266 13.28 -21.07 4.96
N VAL A 267 11.97 -20.92 5.17
CA VAL A 267 11.35 -19.79 5.90
C VAL A 267 11.13 -20.14 7.38
N LEU A 268 10.80 -21.40 7.68
CA LEU A 268 10.62 -21.93 9.05
C LEU A 268 11.79 -21.61 10.02
N PRO A 269 13.08 -21.69 9.61
CA PRO A 269 14.21 -21.39 10.51
C PRO A 269 14.34 -19.90 10.87
N GLN A 270 13.85 -19.00 10.02
CA GLN A 270 13.92 -17.55 10.25
C GLN A 270 12.83 -17.11 11.21
N ILE A 271 11.60 -17.58 10.98
CA ILE A 271 10.44 -17.30 11.83
C ILE A 271 10.63 -17.87 13.25
N THR A 272 11.23 -19.06 13.39
CA THR A 272 11.51 -19.67 14.70
C THR A 272 12.64 -18.99 15.46
N LYS A 273 13.60 -18.34 14.78
CA LYS A 273 14.59 -17.45 15.41
C LYS A 273 13.93 -16.20 16.00
N ASP A 274 13.04 -15.56 15.24
CA ASP A 274 12.35 -14.34 15.67
C ASP A 274 11.41 -14.60 16.86
N LEU A 275 10.76 -15.77 16.90
CA LEU A 275 9.98 -16.22 18.07
C LEU A 275 10.87 -16.43 19.30
N LYS A 276 12.05 -17.06 19.17
CA LYS A 276 13.01 -17.26 20.27
C LYS A 276 13.61 -15.96 20.81
N GLU A 277 13.77 -14.93 19.97
CA GLU A 277 14.22 -13.60 20.40
C GLU A 277 13.11 -12.80 21.10
N GLY A 278 11.86 -12.91 20.63
CA GLY A 278 10.68 -12.33 21.29
C GLY A 278 10.46 -12.87 22.70
N TYR A 279 10.52 -14.20 22.89
CA TYR A 279 10.39 -14.81 24.22
C TYR A 279 11.53 -14.42 25.18
N LYS A 280 12.76 -14.20 24.68
CA LYS A 280 13.90 -13.70 25.49
C LYS A 280 13.76 -12.24 25.92
N LEU A 281 13.04 -11.42 25.16
CA LEU A 281 12.74 -10.03 25.50
C LEU A 281 11.63 -9.97 26.55
N GLU A 282 10.55 -10.74 26.40
CA GLU A 282 9.47 -10.82 27.40
C GLU A 282 9.97 -11.33 28.77
N THR A 283 10.83 -12.37 28.81
CA THR A 283 11.41 -12.83 30.09
C THR A 283 12.39 -11.83 30.72
N LYS A 284 12.96 -10.88 29.97
CA LYS A 284 13.82 -9.81 30.50
C LYS A 284 13.00 -8.63 31.03
N LEU A 285 11.90 -8.29 30.35
CA LEU A 285 10.94 -7.26 30.78
C LEU A 285 10.21 -7.66 32.05
N GLU A 286 9.83 -8.93 32.21
CA GLU A 286 9.21 -9.42 33.45
C GLU A 286 10.17 -9.46 34.65
N LYS A 287 11.48 -9.60 34.42
CA LYS A 287 12.50 -9.61 35.48
C LYS A 287 12.97 -8.22 35.92
N THR A 288 12.73 -7.17 35.13
CA THR A 288 13.15 -5.80 35.48
C THR A 288 12.07 -5.00 36.21
N CYS A 289 10.83 -5.47 36.24
CA CYS A 289 9.71 -4.78 36.88
C CYS A 289 9.12 -5.58 38.04
N LYS A 290 9.90 -5.82 39.13
CA LYS A 290 9.34 -6.18 40.46
C LYS A 290 10.39 -6.18 41.58
N ILE A 291 10.86 -5.00 41.96
CA ILE A 291 11.28 -4.63 43.33
C ILE A 291 10.96 -3.13 43.41
N ASP A 292 9.87 -2.69 44.08
CA ASP A 292 9.88 -2.40 45.51
C ASP A 292 8.51 -2.59 46.20
N LYS A 293 8.52 -3.51 47.19
CA LYS A 293 7.93 -3.50 48.55
C LYS A 293 6.58 -2.81 48.81
N ILE A 294 5.61 -3.58 49.32
CA ILE A 294 4.96 -3.41 50.64
C ILE A 294 4.59 -4.80 51.20
N ASP A 295 4.85 -4.99 52.48
CA ASP A 295 4.76 -6.23 53.26
C ASP A 295 3.32 -6.68 53.62
N LYS A 296 3.14 -8.01 53.59
CA LYS A 296 2.49 -8.94 54.53
C LYS A 296 1.26 -8.46 55.34
N VAL A 297 0.16 -9.19 55.24
CA VAL A 297 -0.27 -10.28 56.15
C VAL A 297 -1.56 -10.91 55.57
N GLU A 298 -1.73 -12.21 55.82
CA GLU A 298 -2.91 -13.06 55.65
C GLU A 298 -3.11 -13.93 54.39
N ASP A 299 -3.28 -15.21 54.71
CA ASP A 299 -4.07 -16.24 54.05
C ASP A 299 -3.45 -17.19 53.01
N LYS A 300 -2.78 -18.18 53.62
CA LYS A 300 -2.53 -19.57 53.20
C LYS A 300 -3.74 -20.35 52.63
N LEU A 301 -4.88 -19.73 52.34
CA LEU A 301 -6.08 -20.43 51.88
C LEU A 301 -6.23 -20.50 50.34
N CYS A 302 -5.48 -19.71 49.57
CA CYS A 302 -5.66 -19.62 48.11
C CYS A 302 -4.68 -20.43 47.25
N LYS A 303 -3.67 -21.11 47.83
CA LYS A 303 -2.66 -21.85 47.03
C LYS A 303 -3.05 -23.29 46.70
N GLU A 304 -4.02 -23.86 47.41
CA GLU A 304 -4.47 -25.24 47.14
C GLU A 304 -5.55 -25.30 46.05
N ALA A 305 -6.44 -24.30 45.96
CA ALA A 305 -7.50 -24.29 44.93
C ALA A 305 -6.98 -24.10 43.49
N ILE A 306 -5.85 -23.40 43.32
CA ILE A 306 -5.25 -23.13 42.00
C ILE A 306 -4.52 -24.38 41.47
N LYS A 307 -3.95 -25.21 42.36
CA LYS A 307 -3.17 -26.38 41.95
C LYS A 307 -4.06 -27.50 41.39
N THR A 308 -5.26 -27.66 41.96
CA THR A 308 -6.25 -28.66 41.52
C THR A 308 -6.90 -28.27 40.19
N SER A 309 -7.12 -26.97 39.97
CA SER A 309 -7.74 -26.44 38.74
C SER A 309 -6.80 -26.49 37.52
N ILE A 310 -5.47 -26.38 37.73
CA ILE A 310 -4.46 -26.46 36.64
C ILE A 310 -4.20 -27.91 36.21
N SER A 311 -4.28 -28.88 37.13
CA SER A 311 -4.10 -30.30 36.81
C SER A 311 -5.25 -30.90 35.99
N GLU A 312 -6.46 -30.34 36.09
CA GLU A 312 -7.62 -30.80 35.32
C GLU A 312 -7.64 -30.23 33.89
N ILE A 313 -7.07 -29.04 33.66
CA ILE A 313 -6.98 -28.40 32.33
C ILE A 313 -5.85 -29.00 31.47
N LEU A 314 -4.78 -29.52 32.09
CA LEU A 314 -3.64 -30.13 31.38
C LEU A 314 -3.89 -31.57 30.88
N ASN A 315 -4.98 -32.22 31.29
CA ASN A 315 -5.27 -33.61 30.95
C ASN A 315 -6.21 -33.80 29.74
N GLU A 316 -6.65 -32.73 29.05
CA GLU A 316 -7.59 -32.84 27.92
C GLU A 316 -7.01 -32.50 26.52
N LYS A 317 -5.70 -32.26 26.37
CA LYS A 317 -5.08 -32.12 25.04
C LYS A 317 -3.68 -32.74 24.95
N CYS A 318 -3.61 -34.05 25.11
CA CYS A 318 -2.44 -34.85 24.75
C CYS A 318 -2.88 -36.02 23.88
N ASP A 319 -3.09 -35.76 22.59
CA ASP A 319 -3.05 -36.79 21.54
C ASP A 319 -2.76 -36.11 20.21
N GLU A 320 -1.47 -35.98 19.87
CA GLU A 320 -0.95 -36.04 18.50
C GLU A 320 0.60 -35.99 18.54
N ILE A 321 1.22 -37.16 18.77
CA ILE A 321 2.67 -37.35 18.63
C ILE A 321 2.98 -37.54 17.13
N HIS A 322 3.91 -36.73 16.60
CA HIS A 322 4.35 -36.72 15.21
C HIS A 322 4.75 -38.12 14.68
N PRO A 323 4.32 -38.55 13.47
CA PRO A 323 4.53 -39.93 12.95
C PRO A 323 6.00 -40.37 12.84
N LEU A 324 6.93 -39.42 12.67
CA LEU A 324 8.37 -39.70 12.54
C LEU A 324 9.02 -40.16 13.85
N LEU A 325 8.56 -39.68 15.01
CA LEU A 325 9.07 -40.12 16.31
C LEU A 325 8.82 -41.61 16.55
N LYS A 326 7.70 -42.13 16.03
CA LYS A 326 7.32 -43.55 16.16
C LYS A 326 8.22 -44.48 15.34
N LYS A 327 8.74 -44.01 14.21
CA LYS A 327 9.60 -44.77 13.29
C LYS A 327 11.04 -44.92 13.79
N TYR A 328 11.59 -43.89 14.44
CA TYR A 328 12.99 -43.85 14.88
C TYR A 328 13.18 -43.96 16.40
N LYS A 329 12.12 -44.24 17.16
CA LYS A 329 12.15 -44.38 18.63
C LYS A 329 13.27 -45.31 19.14
N LYS A 330 13.49 -46.44 18.46
CA LYS A 330 14.55 -47.42 18.80
C LYS A 330 15.97 -46.86 18.64
N PHE A 331 16.18 -45.93 17.71
CA PHE A 331 17.48 -45.29 17.48
C PHE A 331 17.70 -44.13 18.47
N TYR A 332 16.61 -43.44 18.86
CA TYR A 332 16.65 -42.36 19.86
C TYR A 332 17.00 -42.88 21.27
N GLU A 333 16.41 -44.00 21.70
CA GLU A 333 16.74 -44.64 22.99
C GLU A 333 18.23 -45.03 23.06
N LYS A 334 18.81 -45.46 21.94
CA LYS A 334 20.24 -45.79 21.83
C LYS A 334 21.13 -44.54 21.82
N PHE A 335 20.68 -43.48 21.16
CA PHE A 335 21.35 -42.17 21.13
C PHE A 335 21.50 -41.55 22.53
N GLU A 336 20.49 -41.64 23.40
CA GLU A 336 20.59 -41.12 24.77
C GLU A 336 21.66 -41.84 25.61
N THR A 337 21.89 -43.13 25.38
CA THR A 337 22.86 -43.95 26.13
C THR A 337 24.33 -43.78 25.71
N LEU A 338 24.61 -43.05 24.62
CA LEU A 338 25.95 -42.78 24.13
C LEU A 338 26.58 -41.58 24.86
N ASN A 339 27.90 -41.57 24.99
CA ASN A 339 28.64 -40.38 25.43
C ASN A 339 28.97 -39.48 24.23
N GLU A 340 29.24 -38.18 24.46
CA GLU A 340 29.52 -37.21 23.37
C GLU A 340 30.74 -37.58 22.51
N SER A 341 31.66 -38.40 23.04
CA SER A 341 32.89 -38.84 22.37
C SER A 341 32.80 -40.21 21.69
N GLU A 342 31.63 -40.85 21.73
CA GLU A 342 31.40 -42.21 21.23
C GLU A 342 30.47 -42.20 20.01
N LEU A 343 30.69 -43.13 19.09
CA LEU A 343 29.85 -43.40 17.95
C LEU A 343 29.39 -44.87 17.97
N LEU A 344 28.20 -45.11 17.42
CA LEU A 344 27.64 -46.45 17.27
C LEU A 344 27.53 -46.78 15.78
N ILE A 345 28.15 -47.88 15.36
CA ILE A 345 28.02 -48.43 14.02
C ILE A 345 27.03 -49.59 14.07
N ILE A 346 26.04 -49.57 13.17
CA ILE A 346 25.05 -50.63 13.02
C ILE A 346 25.23 -51.29 11.65
N CYS A 347 25.51 -52.58 11.65
CA CYS A 347 25.62 -53.42 10.45
C CYS A 347 24.78 -54.68 10.67
N GLY A 348 23.60 -54.74 10.04
CA GLY A 348 22.58 -55.75 10.28
C GLY A 348 22.12 -55.78 11.74
N ASP A 349 22.31 -56.92 12.41
CA ASP A 349 21.95 -57.13 13.81
C ASP A 349 23.12 -56.85 14.78
N ASN A 350 24.30 -56.50 14.27
CA ASN A 350 25.49 -56.23 15.07
C ASN A 350 25.64 -54.73 15.36
N GLU A 351 25.92 -54.42 16.63
CA GLU A 351 26.09 -53.05 17.13
C GLU A 351 27.47 -52.91 17.78
N GLU A 352 28.29 -52.00 17.25
CA GLU A 352 29.64 -51.78 17.76
C GLU A 352 29.86 -50.33 18.18
N LYS A 353 30.38 -50.12 19.40
CA LYS A 353 30.70 -48.81 19.95
C LYS A 353 32.17 -48.49 19.71
N ILE A 354 32.44 -47.36 19.07
CA ILE A 354 33.80 -46.92 18.70
C ILE A 354 33.98 -45.48 19.18
N SER A 355 35.22 -45.07 19.46
CA SER A 355 35.55 -43.66 19.73
C SER A 355 35.71 -42.87 18.42
N ILE A 356 35.40 -41.57 18.44
CA ILE A 356 35.51 -40.71 17.25
C ILE A 356 36.94 -40.70 16.67
N GLU A 357 37.96 -40.90 17.50
CA GLU A 357 39.37 -40.94 17.11
C GLU A 357 39.75 -42.24 16.36
N GLU A 358 39.13 -43.38 16.72
CA GLU A 358 39.34 -44.67 16.05
C GLU A 358 38.53 -44.84 14.76
N LEU A 359 37.63 -43.90 14.47
CA LEU A 359 36.77 -43.95 13.27
C LEU A 359 37.59 -44.03 11.98
N SER A 360 38.67 -43.26 11.88
CA SER A 360 39.45 -43.18 10.62
C SER A 360 40.26 -44.44 10.33
N SER A 361 40.57 -45.27 11.33
CA SER A 361 41.38 -46.48 11.15
C SER A 361 40.53 -47.74 10.97
N LYS A 362 39.32 -47.79 11.54
CA LYS A 362 38.42 -48.96 11.48
C LYS A 362 37.37 -48.88 10.38
N ILE A 363 37.10 -47.70 9.80
CA ILE A 363 36.06 -47.54 8.77
C ILE A 363 36.36 -48.29 7.47
N ASP A 364 37.64 -48.50 7.16
CA ASP A 364 38.08 -49.19 5.95
C ASP A 364 37.82 -50.71 6.01
N ASP A 365 37.69 -51.29 7.20
CA ASP A 365 37.43 -52.72 7.41
C ASP A 365 35.96 -53.11 7.15
N TYR A 366 35.04 -52.14 7.07
CA TYR A 366 33.63 -52.37 6.79
C TYR A 366 33.32 -52.05 5.31
N GLU A 367 32.74 -53.02 4.59
CA GLU A 367 32.35 -52.84 3.19
C GLU A 367 31.03 -52.06 3.04
N ASN A 368 30.07 -52.25 3.95
CA ASN A 368 28.75 -51.61 3.88
C ASN A 368 28.16 -51.44 5.30
N ILE A 369 27.77 -50.22 5.66
CA ILE A 369 27.24 -49.90 6.99
C ILE A 369 25.81 -49.35 6.82
N ASP A 370 24.87 -49.91 7.59
CA ASP A 370 23.45 -49.58 7.46
C ASP A 370 23.08 -48.25 8.12
N ALA A 371 23.64 -47.97 9.31
CA ALA A 371 23.42 -46.71 10.01
C ALA A 371 24.57 -46.38 10.97
N ILE A 372 24.91 -45.10 11.07
CA ILE A 372 25.85 -44.60 12.08
C ILE A 372 25.14 -43.59 12.97
N ILE A 373 25.32 -43.71 14.29
CA ILE A 373 24.78 -42.78 15.28
C ILE A 373 25.94 -42.08 15.98
N VAL A 374 25.95 -40.74 15.95
CA VAL A 374 27.00 -39.90 16.54
C VAL A 374 26.35 -38.90 17.49
N LYS A 375 26.75 -38.88 18.76
CA LYS A 375 26.20 -37.91 19.72
C LYS A 375 26.88 -36.53 19.66
N GLY A 376 28.12 -36.48 19.17
CA GLY A 376 28.85 -35.23 18.95
C GLY A 376 28.53 -34.51 17.64
N ASP A 377 29.16 -33.36 17.45
CA ASP A 377 29.04 -32.55 16.23
C ASP A 377 29.71 -33.22 15.04
N ILE A 378 29.01 -33.30 13.91
CA ILE A 378 29.57 -33.81 12.67
C ILE A 378 30.10 -32.68 11.79
N ASN A 379 31.36 -32.83 11.36
CA ASN A 379 32.04 -31.92 10.42
C ASN A 379 32.01 -32.44 8.97
N GLN A 380 32.17 -31.54 7.99
CA GLN A 380 32.15 -31.89 6.55
C GLN A 380 33.10 -33.04 6.18
N LYS A 381 34.33 -33.05 6.74
CA LYS A 381 35.30 -34.14 6.48
C LYS A 381 34.82 -35.51 6.95
N MET A 382 34.06 -35.58 8.05
CA MET A 382 33.49 -36.84 8.53
C MET A 382 32.37 -37.30 7.61
N VAL A 383 31.51 -36.38 7.16
CA VAL A 383 30.44 -36.70 6.21
C VAL A 383 31.00 -37.22 4.89
N ASP A 384 32.05 -36.58 4.36
CA ASP A 384 32.65 -36.98 3.08
C ASP A 384 33.27 -38.39 3.17
N ASN A 385 33.92 -38.75 4.29
CA ASN A 385 34.47 -40.10 4.51
C ASN A 385 33.37 -41.16 4.77
N LEU A 386 32.31 -40.81 5.49
CA LEU A 386 31.22 -41.74 5.84
C LEU A 386 30.24 -41.96 4.68
N TYR A 387 30.15 -41.00 3.74
CA TYR A 387 29.25 -41.06 2.59
C TYR A 387 29.58 -42.21 1.63
N GLU A 388 30.85 -42.60 1.51
CA GLU A 388 31.23 -43.71 0.63
C GLU A 388 30.78 -45.08 1.15
N LYS A 389 30.50 -45.18 2.45
CA LYS A 389 30.24 -46.45 3.15
C LYS A 389 28.82 -46.56 3.72
N THR A 390 28.14 -45.43 3.93
CA THR A 390 26.86 -45.36 4.64
C THR A 390 25.92 -44.38 3.95
N ASN A 391 24.63 -44.72 3.90
CA ASN A 391 23.59 -43.85 3.36
C ASN A 391 22.72 -43.22 4.45
N LEU A 392 22.98 -43.52 5.73
CA LEU A 392 22.16 -43.06 6.85
C LEU A 392 23.03 -42.73 8.07
N ILE A 393 22.99 -41.47 8.49
CA ILE A 393 23.73 -40.97 9.66
C ILE A 393 22.76 -40.24 10.58
N PHE A 394 22.80 -40.59 11.85
CA PHE A 394 22.07 -39.90 12.91
C PHE A 394 23.05 -39.08 13.74
N CYS A 395 22.74 -37.80 13.96
CA CYS A 395 23.62 -36.93 14.76
C CYS A 395 22.86 -35.97 15.67
N ASN A 396 23.54 -35.40 16.66
CA ASN A 396 22.93 -34.37 17.51
C ASN A 396 22.80 -33.03 16.79
N ASP A 397 23.91 -32.61 16.18
CA ASP A 397 24.06 -31.39 15.39
C ASP A 397 25.07 -31.67 14.26
N ALA A 398 24.88 -31.03 13.11
CA ALA A 398 25.80 -31.16 11.97
C ALA A 398 26.10 -29.80 11.37
N ASN A 399 27.38 -29.48 11.27
CA ASN A 399 27.87 -28.22 10.70
C ASN A 399 28.49 -28.48 9.33
N ILE A 400 27.63 -28.77 8.35
CA ILE A 400 28.02 -29.13 6.98
C ILE A 400 27.58 -28.09 5.97
N ILE A 401 28.43 -27.84 4.98
CA ILE A 401 28.21 -26.85 3.92
C ILE A 401 27.52 -27.51 2.72
N LYS A 402 27.74 -28.82 2.51
CA LYS A 402 27.20 -29.57 1.38
C LYS A 402 26.78 -30.97 1.81
N LYS A 403 25.50 -31.30 1.62
CA LYS A 403 24.96 -32.64 1.85
C LYS A 403 25.02 -33.47 0.56
N PRO A 404 25.65 -34.65 0.55
CA PRO A 404 25.62 -35.57 -0.59
C PRO A 404 24.20 -36.07 -0.87
N ALA A 405 23.83 -36.22 -2.14
CA ALA A 405 22.45 -36.48 -2.56
C ALA A 405 21.86 -37.82 -2.06
N ASN A 406 22.71 -38.83 -1.84
CA ASN A 406 22.27 -40.16 -1.38
C ASN A 406 22.40 -40.35 0.15
N LEU A 407 22.78 -39.31 0.89
CA LEU A 407 22.97 -39.39 2.34
C LEU A 407 21.75 -38.90 3.10
N SER A 408 21.12 -39.78 3.87
CA SER A 408 20.07 -39.45 4.83
C SER A 408 20.70 -39.07 6.16
N LEU A 409 20.93 -37.77 6.38
CA LEU A 409 21.35 -37.23 7.67
C LEU A 409 20.12 -36.86 8.51
N ILE A 410 19.99 -37.46 9.70
CA ILE A 410 18.90 -37.24 10.65
C ILE A 410 19.46 -36.60 11.91
N ILE A 411 18.99 -35.39 12.22
CA ILE A 411 19.48 -34.58 13.34
C ILE A 411 18.48 -34.69 14.50
N PHE A 412 18.92 -35.17 15.66
CA PHE A 412 18.05 -35.37 16.84
C PHE A 412 17.77 -34.07 17.62
N GLY A 413 18.62 -33.04 17.50
CA GLY A 413 18.35 -31.71 18.06
C GLY A 413 17.01 -31.12 17.56
N ASP A 414 16.63 -31.42 16.31
CA ASP A 414 15.36 -31.01 15.72
C ASP A 414 14.14 -31.79 16.27
N LEU A 415 14.35 -32.98 16.84
CA LEU A 415 13.29 -33.81 17.42
C LEU A 415 12.97 -33.43 18.87
N ASN A 416 13.93 -32.88 19.63
CA ASN A 416 13.72 -32.43 21.02
C ASN A 416 13.18 -31.00 21.16
N ALA A 417 13.09 -30.24 20.06
CA ALA A 417 12.44 -28.93 20.05
C ALA A 417 10.89 -29.00 20.14
N GLN A 418 10.32 -30.21 20.24
CA GLN A 418 8.87 -30.50 20.27
C GLN A 418 8.38 -31.05 21.62
N ARG A 419 9.06 -30.78 22.74
CA ARG A 419 8.61 -31.16 24.08
C ARG A 419 8.13 -29.97 24.91
#